data_AF-A0A660UKR2-F1
#
_entry.id   AF-A0A660UKR2-F1
#
_cell.length_a   1.000
_cell.length_b   1.000
_cell.length_c   1.000
_cell.angle_alpha   90.00
_cell.angle_beta   90.00
_cell.angle_gamma   90.00
#
_symmetry.space_group_name_H-M   'P 1'
#
loop_
_entity.id
_entity.type
_entity.pdbx_description
1 polymer ?
#
loop_
_entity_poly.entity_id
_entity_poly.type
_entity_poly.pdbx_seq_one_letter_code
_entity_poly.pdbx_strand_id
1 'polypeptide(L)'
;MGSVVKLFCRPANRMRRLIRIGRLCRRVRPLLSREYRRVFRRVVRLCRQERFLPDEAFRLGLFDPGLSEEELACFVSRKKLTGVQESLNPVPWAPLLKDKSLLYRYCRAVGIRIPELYAIYFKGMPGWSNAGSFIDGANDWASFIDDRLPHEFIIKPAQSALGKGLMAFRRSENAFVDAAGLRCSALDICDLMSGDGEFDCFVIQQRLRNHPELIRLSGNSNLQTVRMISFVDMAGGADILQAQLKLITGDNVTDNFEYGLTG
;
A
#
# COMPACT_ATOMS: atom_id res chain seq x y z
N MET A 1 5.15 -18.69 -30.65
CA MET A 1 6.03 -17.54 -30.96
C MET A 1 6.57 -16.80 -29.71
N GLY A 2 6.90 -17.50 -28.60
CA GLY A 2 7.23 -16.85 -27.31
C GLY A 2 8.67 -17.05 -26.78
N SER A 3 9.56 -17.66 -27.56
CA SER A 3 10.90 -18.07 -27.06
C SER A 3 12.04 -17.11 -27.45
N VAL A 4 11.95 -16.46 -28.61
CA VAL A 4 13.07 -15.65 -29.17
C VAL A 4 13.15 -14.24 -28.54
N VAL A 5 12.02 -13.66 -28.13
CA VAL A 5 11.99 -12.32 -27.49
C VAL A 5 12.66 -12.30 -26.11
N LYS A 6 12.69 -13.45 -25.40
CA LYS A 6 13.34 -13.54 -24.07
C LYS A 6 14.87 -13.52 -24.12
N LEU A 7 15.51 -13.86 -25.24
CA LEU A 7 16.97 -13.87 -25.33
C LEU A 7 17.58 -12.49 -25.59
N PHE A 8 16.98 -11.68 -26.47
CA PHE A 8 17.51 -10.35 -26.84
C PHE A 8 17.27 -9.27 -25.77
N CYS A 9 16.26 -9.40 -24.91
CA CYS A 9 16.01 -8.45 -23.81
C CYS A 9 16.95 -8.63 -22.60
N ARG A 10 17.57 -9.80 -22.45
CA ARG A 10 18.44 -10.12 -21.30
C ARG A 10 19.73 -9.28 -21.22
N PRO A 11 20.52 -9.10 -22.29
CA PRO A 11 21.75 -8.30 -22.23
C PRO A 11 21.46 -6.80 -22.05
N ALA A 12 20.46 -6.25 -22.75
CA ALA A 12 20.07 -4.85 -22.60
C ALA A 12 19.60 -4.53 -21.16
N ASN A 13 18.81 -5.42 -20.56
CA ASN A 13 18.38 -5.27 -19.16
C ASN A 13 19.53 -5.41 -18.16
N ARG A 14 20.53 -6.26 -18.43
CA ARG A 14 21.75 -6.34 -17.61
C ARG A 14 22.57 -5.06 -17.69
N MET A 15 22.77 -4.51 -18.89
CA MET A 15 23.52 -3.27 -19.09
C MET A 15 22.83 -2.10 -18.38
N ARG A 16 21.52 -1.92 -18.58
CA ARG A 16 20.72 -0.90 -17.87
C ARG A 16 20.84 -1.01 -16.36
N ARG A 17 20.83 -2.24 -15.83
CA ARG A 17 20.98 -2.50 -14.39
C ARG A 17 22.37 -2.12 -13.88
N LEU A 18 23.44 -2.46 -14.60
CA LEU A 18 24.80 -2.07 -14.25
C LEU A 18 24.98 -0.54 -14.29
N ILE A 19 24.41 0.13 -15.31
CA ILE A 19 24.38 1.59 -15.38
C ILE A 19 23.64 2.17 -14.17
N ARG A 20 22.49 1.60 -13.79
CA ARG A 20 21.73 2.04 -12.62
C ARG A 20 22.52 1.89 -11.32
N ILE A 21 23.18 0.74 -11.12
CA ILE A 21 24.06 0.51 -9.96
C ILE A 21 25.19 1.54 -9.95
N GLY A 22 25.86 1.76 -11.08
CA GLY A 22 26.93 2.77 -11.20
C GLY A 22 26.45 4.16 -10.83
N ARG A 23 25.29 4.59 -11.33
CA ARG A 23 24.67 5.89 -10.99
C ARG A 23 24.37 6.01 -9.50
N LEU A 24 23.86 4.96 -8.85
CA LEU A 24 23.55 4.97 -7.42
C LEU A 24 24.83 4.95 -6.57
N CYS A 25 25.85 4.17 -6.93
CA CYS A 25 27.14 4.17 -6.23
C CYS A 25 27.81 5.56 -6.25
N ARG A 26 27.70 6.29 -7.37
CA ARG A 26 28.21 7.67 -7.50
C ARG A 26 27.58 8.65 -6.51
N ARG A 27 26.36 8.39 -6.05
CA ARG A 27 25.69 9.25 -5.06
C ARG A 27 26.25 9.06 -3.65
N VAL A 28 26.87 7.92 -3.37
CA VAL A 28 27.40 7.58 -2.04
C VAL A 28 28.90 7.89 -1.96
N ARG A 29 29.63 7.71 -3.06
CA ARG A 29 31.09 7.87 -3.11
C ARG A 29 31.60 8.45 -4.43
N PRO A 30 32.72 9.19 -4.40
CA PRO A 30 33.41 9.64 -5.60
C PRO A 30 33.77 8.48 -6.53
N LEU A 31 33.69 8.75 -7.83
CA LEU A 31 34.04 7.81 -8.88
C LEU A 31 35.45 7.24 -8.69
N LEU A 32 35.58 5.93 -8.94
CA LEU A 32 36.86 5.20 -9.02
C LEU A 32 37.68 5.11 -7.72
N SER A 33 37.18 5.61 -6.59
CA SER A 33 37.76 5.34 -5.27
C SER A 33 37.79 3.83 -4.96
N ARG A 34 38.69 3.41 -4.05
CA ARG A 34 38.79 2.01 -3.61
C ARG A 34 37.46 1.51 -3.02
N GLU A 35 36.79 2.38 -2.27
CA GLU A 35 35.47 2.14 -1.69
C GLU A 35 34.39 2.00 -2.76
N TYR A 36 34.37 2.88 -3.77
CA TYR A 36 33.46 2.77 -4.91
C TYR A 36 33.54 1.40 -5.58
N ARG A 37 34.76 0.90 -5.86
CA ARG A 37 34.95 -0.42 -6.49
C ARG A 37 34.50 -1.57 -5.59
N ARG A 38 34.69 -1.44 -4.27
CA ARG A 38 34.23 -2.43 -3.28
C ARG A 38 32.69 -2.47 -3.24
N VAL A 39 32.06 -1.32 -3.02
CA VAL A 39 30.59 -1.18 -2.97
C VAL A 39 29.94 -1.62 -4.27
N PHE A 40 30.47 -1.19 -5.43
CA PHE A 40 29.94 -1.59 -6.73
C PHE A 40 29.97 -3.11 -6.92
N ARG A 41 31.08 -3.78 -6.61
CA ARG A 41 31.17 -5.25 -6.69
C ARG A 41 30.19 -5.94 -5.74
N ARG A 42 30.07 -5.46 -4.50
CA ARG A 42 29.09 -5.96 -3.52
C ARG A 42 27.66 -5.85 -4.06
N VAL A 43 27.25 -4.68 -4.54
CA VAL A 43 25.89 -4.47 -5.05
C VAL A 43 25.62 -5.31 -6.30
N VAL A 44 26.59 -5.46 -7.20
CA VAL A 44 26.46 -6.36 -8.36
C VAL A 44 26.25 -7.81 -7.90
N ARG A 45 27.00 -8.27 -6.89
CA ARG A 45 26.83 -9.59 -6.25
C ARG A 45 25.42 -9.74 -5.68
N LEU A 46 24.96 -8.79 -4.85
CA LEU A 46 23.62 -8.78 -4.26
C LEU A 46 22.50 -8.81 -5.32
N CYS A 47 22.65 -8.02 -6.39
CA CYS A 47 21.70 -8.00 -7.49
C CYS A 47 21.62 -9.34 -8.25
N ARG A 48 22.73 -10.05 -8.38
CA ARG A 48 22.84 -11.30 -9.15
C ARG A 48 22.47 -12.54 -8.34
N GLN A 49 23.05 -12.68 -7.14
CA GLN A 49 22.90 -13.85 -6.27
C GLN A 49 21.66 -13.71 -5.39
N GLU A 50 21.55 -12.57 -4.71
CA GLU A 50 20.50 -12.32 -3.73
C GLU A 50 19.22 -11.73 -4.32
N ARG A 51 19.23 -11.44 -5.63
CA ARG A 51 18.10 -10.95 -6.45
C ARG A 51 17.54 -9.58 -6.04
N PHE A 52 18.28 -8.78 -5.27
CA PHE A 52 17.90 -7.40 -4.94
C PHE A 52 17.73 -6.52 -6.17
N LEU A 53 16.69 -5.68 -6.23
CA LEU A 53 16.67 -4.59 -7.20
C LEU A 53 17.70 -3.51 -6.80
N PRO A 54 18.37 -2.83 -7.74
CA PRO A 54 19.36 -1.80 -7.38
C PRO A 54 18.81 -0.71 -6.47
N ASP A 55 17.61 -0.20 -6.78
CA ASP A 55 16.94 0.84 -6.01
C ASP A 55 16.48 0.35 -4.63
N GLU A 56 16.14 -0.93 -4.51
CA GLU A 56 15.84 -1.55 -3.22
C GLU A 56 17.09 -1.65 -2.35
N ALA A 57 18.18 -2.20 -2.89
CA ALA A 57 19.45 -2.31 -2.17
C ALA A 57 19.98 -0.93 -1.74
N PHE A 58 19.78 0.10 -2.58
CA PHE A 58 20.17 1.47 -2.25
C PHE A 58 19.36 2.02 -1.07
N ARG A 59 18.03 1.87 -1.08
CA ARG A 59 17.16 2.37 -0.01
C ARG A 59 17.34 1.64 1.32
N LEU A 60 17.74 0.37 1.28
CA LEU A 60 18.09 -0.42 2.45
C LEU A 60 19.49 -0.09 3.01
N GLY A 61 20.21 0.89 2.46
CA GLY A 61 21.55 1.26 2.92
C GLY A 61 22.64 0.28 2.52
N LEU A 62 22.37 -0.72 1.65
CA LEU A 62 23.35 -1.75 1.26
C LEU A 62 24.51 -1.22 0.40
N PHE A 63 24.56 0.10 0.17
CA PHE A 63 25.64 0.81 -0.49
C PHE A 63 26.62 1.43 0.52
N ASP A 64 26.34 1.39 1.82
CA ASP A 64 27.24 1.89 2.86
C ASP A 64 28.52 1.03 2.94
N PRO A 65 29.71 1.58 2.71
CA PRO A 65 30.96 0.84 2.83
C PRO A 65 31.28 0.36 4.25
N GLY A 66 30.67 0.94 5.28
CA GLY A 66 30.83 0.55 6.68
C GLY A 66 30.00 -0.68 7.10
N LEU A 67 29.02 -1.09 6.27
CA LEU A 67 28.16 -2.23 6.57
C LEU A 67 28.97 -3.54 6.62
N SER A 68 28.90 -4.23 7.77
CA SER A 68 29.53 -5.53 8.00
C SER A 68 28.84 -6.65 7.20
N GLU A 69 29.51 -7.81 7.06
CA GLU A 69 28.90 -8.97 6.40
C GLU A 69 27.81 -9.60 7.27
N GLU A 70 27.93 -9.50 8.61
CA GLU A 70 26.92 -9.93 9.57
C GLU A 70 25.64 -9.11 9.42
N GLU A 71 25.74 -7.78 9.38
CA GLU A 71 24.58 -6.91 9.12
C GLU A 71 23.98 -7.17 7.74
N LEU A 72 24.83 -7.39 6.72
CA LEU A 72 24.37 -7.68 5.36
C LEU A 72 23.56 -8.99 5.30
N ALA A 73 23.94 -10.00 6.08
CA ALA A 73 23.25 -11.29 6.14
C ALA A 73 21.83 -11.19 6.72
N CYS A 74 21.52 -10.13 7.47
CA CYS A 74 20.18 -9.86 7.99
C CYS A 74 19.19 -9.37 6.92
N PHE A 75 19.64 -9.06 5.70
CA PHE A 75 18.76 -8.56 4.64
C PHE A 75 18.35 -9.65 3.66
N VAL A 76 17.06 -9.69 3.33
CA VAL A 76 16.49 -10.51 2.25
C VAL A 76 15.89 -9.61 1.18
N SER A 77 16.10 -9.95 -0.10
CA SER A 77 15.46 -9.20 -1.18
C SER A 77 13.96 -9.45 -1.21
N ARG A 78 13.16 -8.46 -1.61
CA ARG A 78 11.71 -8.65 -1.82
C ARG A 78 11.43 -9.79 -2.77
N LYS A 79 12.25 -9.98 -3.81
CA LYS A 79 12.06 -11.09 -4.75
C LYS A 79 12.23 -12.47 -4.11
N LYS A 80 13.19 -12.63 -3.19
CA LYS A 80 13.35 -13.88 -2.44
C LYS A 80 12.22 -14.04 -1.42
N LEU A 81 11.90 -12.98 -0.68
CA LEU A 81 10.81 -12.98 0.31
C LEU A 81 9.46 -13.34 -0.32
N THR A 82 9.09 -12.72 -1.44
CA THR A 82 7.85 -13.04 -2.17
C THR A 82 7.82 -14.49 -2.62
N GLY A 83 8.95 -15.04 -3.10
CA GLY A 83 9.01 -16.46 -3.48
C GLY A 83 8.74 -17.40 -2.30
N VAL A 84 9.26 -17.08 -1.12
CA VAL A 84 8.95 -17.84 0.11
C VAL A 84 7.47 -17.67 0.48
N GLN A 85 6.94 -16.44 0.49
CA GLN A 85 5.54 -16.18 0.79
C GLN A 85 4.59 -16.92 -0.16
N GLU A 86 4.88 -16.95 -1.47
CA GLU A 86 4.06 -17.68 -2.46
C GLU A 86 4.16 -19.20 -2.29
N SER A 87 5.27 -19.73 -1.78
CA SER A 87 5.39 -21.16 -1.47
C SER A 87 4.67 -21.58 -0.19
N LEU A 88 4.45 -20.64 0.74
CA LEU A 88 3.82 -20.91 2.03
C LEU A 88 2.32 -20.56 2.04
N ASN A 89 1.90 -19.58 1.24
CA ASN A 89 0.53 -19.09 1.25
C ASN A 89 -0.28 -19.65 0.06
N PRO A 90 -1.58 -19.91 0.24
CA PRO A 90 -2.44 -20.35 -0.85
C PRO A 90 -2.66 -19.21 -1.86
N VAL A 91 -1.89 -19.21 -2.95
CA VAL A 91 -1.95 -18.22 -4.03
C VAL A 91 -3.38 -17.93 -4.54
N PRO A 92 -4.29 -18.92 -4.68
CA PRO A 92 -5.67 -18.66 -5.11
C PRO A 92 -6.47 -17.70 -4.22
N TRP A 93 -6.06 -17.46 -2.97
CA TRP A 93 -6.71 -16.49 -2.07
C TRP A 93 -6.34 -15.04 -2.38
N ALA A 94 -5.32 -14.79 -3.21
CA ALA A 94 -4.82 -13.45 -3.47
C ALA A 94 -5.90 -12.45 -3.96
N PRO A 95 -6.85 -12.82 -4.85
CA PRO A 95 -7.92 -11.90 -5.26
C PRO A 95 -8.81 -11.47 -4.09
N LEU A 96 -9.22 -12.42 -3.24
CA LEU A 96 -10.02 -12.15 -2.05
C LEU A 96 -9.29 -11.21 -1.08
N LEU A 97 -7.99 -11.44 -0.85
CA LEU A 97 -7.20 -10.67 0.12
C LEU A 97 -6.77 -9.29 -0.39
N LYS A 98 -6.65 -9.10 -1.71
CA LYS A 98 -6.23 -7.81 -2.32
C LYS A 98 -7.40 -6.88 -2.59
N ASP A 99 -8.61 -7.41 -2.68
CA ASP A 99 -9.81 -6.65 -2.97
C ASP A 99 -10.58 -6.31 -1.69
N LYS A 100 -10.57 -5.04 -1.29
CA LYS A 100 -11.24 -4.60 -0.04
C LYS A 100 -12.76 -4.81 -0.09
N SER A 101 -13.36 -4.83 -1.28
CA SER A 101 -14.80 -5.06 -1.43
C SER A 101 -15.20 -6.50 -1.07
N LEU A 102 -14.30 -7.46 -1.34
CA LEU A 102 -14.47 -8.88 -1.00
C LEU A 102 -13.95 -9.19 0.39
N LEU A 103 -12.74 -8.73 0.73
CA LEU A 103 -12.09 -8.97 2.01
C LEU A 103 -12.98 -8.55 3.19
N TYR A 104 -13.57 -7.36 3.13
CA TYR A 104 -14.41 -6.86 4.22
C TYR A 104 -15.70 -7.65 4.38
N ARG A 105 -16.31 -8.10 3.28
CA ARG A 105 -17.48 -8.99 3.36
C ARG A 105 -17.10 -10.33 3.99
N TYR A 106 -15.96 -10.89 3.60
CA TYR A 106 -15.45 -12.13 4.20
C TYR A 106 -15.18 -11.96 5.70
N CYS A 107 -14.41 -10.94 6.09
CA CYS A 107 -14.11 -10.64 7.49
C CYS A 107 -15.40 -10.48 8.32
N ARG A 108 -16.38 -9.72 7.80
CA ARG A 108 -17.68 -9.55 8.46
C ARG A 108 -18.42 -10.88 8.63
N ALA A 109 -18.44 -11.72 7.60
CA ALA A 109 -19.11 -13.02 7.64
C ALA A 109 -18.49 -13.97 8.68
N VAL A 110 -17.18 -13.89 8.92
CA VAL A 110 -16.47 -14.71 9.92
C VAL A 110 -16.31 -14.02 11.28
N GLY A 111 -16.95 -12.86 11.50
CA GLY A 111 -16.94 -12.16 12.79
C GLY A 111 -15.67 -11.35 13.09
N ILE A 112 -14.79 -11.16 12.11
CA ILE A 112 -13.63 -10.26 12.25
C ILE A 112 -14.11 -8.82 12.14
N ARG A 113 -13.79 -8.01 13.15
CA ARG A 113 -14.13 -6.58 13.17
C ARG A 113 -13.40 -5.84 12.05
N ILE A 114 -14.16 -5.04 11.34
CA ILE A 114 -13.70 -4.16 10.26
C ILE A 114 -14.29 -2.76 10.49
N PRO A 115 -13.72 -1.70 9.88
CA PRO A 115 -14.44 -0.44 9.75
C PRO A 115 -15.80 -0.69 9.10
N GLU A 116 -16.83 0.03 9.55
CA GLU A 116 -18.15 -0.14 8.97
C GLU A 116 -18.11 0.17 7.46
N LEU A 117 -18.53 -0.81 6.65
CA LEU A 117 -18.66 -0.66 5.21
C LEU A 117 -20.06 -0.11 4.94
N TYR A 118 -20.15 1.06 4.28
CA TYR A 118 -21.42 1.71 3.96
C TYR A 118 -21.93 1.34 2.57
N ALA A 119 -21.04 1.35 1.57
CA ALA A 119 -21.38 0.96 0.22
C ALA A 119 -20.15 0.59 -0.62
N ILE A 120 -20.40 -0.03 -1.77
CA ILE A 120 -19.42 -0.35 -2.79
C ILE A 120 -19.90 0.25 -4.10
N TYR A 121 -19.05 1.07 -4.71
CA TYR A 121 -19.28 1.74 -5.98
C TYR A 121 -18.57 1.00 -7.10
N PHE A 122 -19.27 0.80 -8.21
CA PHE A 122 -18.73 0.24 -9.44
C PHE A 122 -18.91 1.25 -10.58
N LYS A 123 -17.84 1.56 -11.30
CA LYS A 123 -17.91 2.50 -12.41
C LYS A 123 -18.78 1.93 -13.53
N GLY A 124 -19.77 2.72 -13.95
CA GLY A 124 -20.69 2.36 -15.04
C GLY A 124 -21.63 1.19 -14.73
N MET A 125 -21.75 0.78 -13.47
CA MET A 125 -22.61 -0.33 -13.04
C MET A 125 -23.31 -0.01 -11.71
N PRO A 126 -24.45 -0.65 -11.40
CA PRO A 126 -25.10 -0.49 -10.12
C PRO A 126 -24.19 -0.86 -8.95
N GLY A 127 -24.16 0.00 -7.94
CA GLY A 127 -23.51 -0.18 -6.66
C GLY A 127 -24.26 -1.07 -5.69
N TRP A 128 -23.68 -1.27 -4.50
CA TRP A 128 -24.31 -2.02 -3.43
C TRP A 128 -24.15 -1.35 -2.07
N SER A 129 -25.26 -1.12 -1.36
CA SER A 129 -25.29 -0.55 -0.01
C SER A 129 -25.18 -1.63 1.06
N ASN A 130 -24.74 -1.25 2.26
CA ASN A 130 -24.67 -2.13 3.42
C ASN A 130 -26.04 -2.62 3.93
N ALA A 131 -27.13 -1.97 3.50
CA ALA A 131 -28.51 -2.37 3.74
C ALA A 131 -29.01 -3.43 2.75
N GLY A 132 -28.18 -3.85 1.79
CA GLY A 132 -28.55 -4.85 0.79
C GLY A 132 -29.26 -4.29 -0.44
N SER A 133 -29.36 -2.96 -0.57
CA SER A 133 -29.98 -2.31 -1.74
C SER A 133 -28.95 -2.02 -2.83
N PHE A 134 -29.41 -2.05 -4.09
CA PHE A 134 -28.64 -1.50 -5.20
C PHE A 134 -28.72 0.04 -5.18
N ILE A 135 -27.70 0.70 -5.70
CA ILE A 135 -27.66 2.15 -5.91
C ILE A 135 -27.21 2.37 -7.34
N ASP A 136 -28.05 2.96 -8.20
CA ASP A 136 -27.77 3.06 -9.63
C ASP A 136 -27.91 4.49 -10.14
N GLY A 137 -26.92 4.95 -10.90
CA GLY A 137 -26.87 6.31 -11.41
C GLY A 137 -26.44 7.37 -10.38
N ALA A 138 -26.04 8.53 -10.90
CA ALA A 138 -25.41 9.59 -10.11
C ALA A 138 -26.35 10.21 -9.07
N ASN A 139 -27.65 10.34 -9.36
CA ASN A 139 -28.63 10.96 -8.46
C ASN A 139 -28.94 10.06 -7.26
N ASP A 140 -29.08 8.74 -7.46
CA ASP A 140 -29.30 7.79 -6.36
C ASP A 140 -28.05 7.72 -5.47
N TRP A 141 -26.86 7.75 -6.08
CA TRP A 141 -25.62 7.86 -5.34
C TRP A 141 -25.49 9.16 -4.55
N ALA A 142 -25.86 10.29 -5.15
CA ALA A 142 -25.86 11.58 -4.46
C ALA A 142 -26.82 11.57 -3.28
N SER A 143 -28.04 11.06 -3.48
CA SER A 143 -29.05 10.90 -2.42
C SER A 143 -28.57 9.97 -1.32
N PHE A 144 -27.92 8.85 -1.66
CA PHE A 144 -27.32 7.95 -0.67
C PHE A 144 -26.22 8.64 0.14
N ILE A 145 -25.35 9.41 -0.52
CA ILE A 145 -24.29 10.17 0.14
C ILE A 145 -24.89 11.22 1.08
N ASP A 146 -25.94 11.93 0.66
CA ASP A 146 -26.57 12.96 1.46
C ASP A 146 -27.41 12.41 2.62
N ASP A 147 -28.17 11.35 2.41
CA ASP A 147 -29.16 10.90 3.39
C ASP A 147 -28.63 9.80 4.31
N ARG A 148 -27.65 9.01 3.85
CA ARG A 148 -27.26 7.75 4.52
C ARG A 148 -25.83 7.74 5.05
N LEU A 149 -24.93 8.56 4.50
CA LEU A 149 -23.56 8.61 5.01
C LEU A 149 -23.46 9.48 6.26
N PRO A 150 -22.65 9.06 7.25
CA PRO A 150 -22.46 9.79 8.49
C PRO A 150 -21.71 11.12 8.25
N HIS A 151 -21.56 11.89 9.33
CA HIS A 151 -20.82 13.16 9.32
C HIS A 151 -19.38 13.03 8.79
N GLU A 152 -18.71 11.89 8.98
CA GLU A 152 -17.39 11.63 8.39
C GLU A 152 -17.29 10.23 7.79
N PHE A 153 -16.73 10.14 6.61
CA PHE A 153 -16.47 8.88 5.92
C PHE A 153 -15.22 8.98 5.06
N ILE A 154 -14.76 7.83 4.60
CA ILE A 154 -13.69 7.75 3.60
C ILE A 154 -14.14 6.92 2.41
N ILE A 155 -13.57 7.25 1.25
CA ILE A 155 -13.70 6.49 0.01
C ILE A 155 -12.30 6.06 -0.38
N LYS A 156 -12.16 4.79 -0.78
CA LYS A 156 -10.88 4.28 -1.27
C LYS A 156 -11.09 3.26 -2.37
N PRO A 157 -10.16 3.12 -3.32
CA PRO A 157 -10.22 2.05 -4.28
C PRO A 157 -10.23 0.69 -3.58
N ALA A 158 -11.05 -0.22 -4.11
CA ALA A 158 -11.13 -1.58 -3.62
C ALA A 158 -9.76 -2.27 -3.73
N GLN A 159 -9.08 -2.08 -4.86
CA GLN A 159 -7.74 -2.59 -5.13
C GLN A 159 -6.73 -1.43 -5.19
N SER A 160 -6.12 -1.12 -4.05
CA SER A 160 -5.02 -0.16 -3.95
C SER A 160 -4.11 -0.50 -2.79
N ALA A 161 -2.87 -0.05 -2.89
CA ALA A 161 -1.83 -0.19 -1.86
C ALA A 161 -1.31 1.19 -1.45
N LEU A 162 -0.63 1.24 -0.29
CA LEU A 162 0.08 2.42 0.20
C LEU A 162 -0.79 3.67 0.44
N GLY A 163 -2.11 3.52 0.60
CA GLY A 163 -3.03 4.65 0.79
C GLY A 163 -3.37 5.42 -0.49
N LYS A 164 -2.93 4.93 -1.67
CA LYS A 164 -3.24 5.55 -2.95
C LYS A 164 -4.76 5.58 -3.22
N GLY A 165 -5.24 6.75 -3.66
CA GLY A 165 -6.65 7.01 -3.98
C GLY A 165 -7.56 7.18 -2.75
N LEU A 166 -7.01 7.32 -1.54
CA LEU A 166 -7.81 7.59 -0.36
C LEU A 166 -8.37 9.02 -0.41
N MET A 167 -9.69 9.12 -0.29
CA MET A 167 -10.43 10.38 -0.17
C MET A 167 -11.14 10.39 1.18
N ALA A 168 -11.08 11.50 1.90
CA ALA A 168 -11.73 11.66 3.20
C ALA A 168 -12.65 12.87 3.17
N PHE A 169 -13.88 12.68 3.63
CA PHE A 169 -14.92 13.71 3.59
C PHE A 169 -15.49 13.93 4.99
N ARG A 170 -15.87 15.18 5.24
CA ARG A 170 -16.61 15.61 6.41
C ARG A 170 -17.80 16.45 5.96
N ARG A 171 -19.00 16.15 6.46
CA ARG A 171 -20.18 16.97 6.23
C ARG A 171 -20.01 18.34 6.89
N SER A 172 -20.42 19.39 6.19
CA SER A 172 -20.42 20.76 6.67
C SER A 172 -21.66 21.46 6.12
N GLU A 173 -22.68 21.64 6.98
CA GLU A 173 -23.98 22.19 6.58
C GLU A 173 -24.59 21.35 5.44
N ASN A 174 -24.87 21.99 4.29
CA ASN A 174 -25.44 21.37 3.08
C ASN A 174 -24.37 20.93 2.07
N ALA A 175 -23.14 20.69 2.51
CA ALA A 175 -22.03 20.28 1.65
C ALA A 175 -21.10 19.30 2.37
N PHE A 176 -20.08 18.85 1.66
CA PHE A 176 -18.95 18.10 2.18
C PHE A 176 -17.67 18.90 2.01
N VAL A 177 -16.70 18.62 2.86
CA VAL A 177 -15.35 19.18 2.81
C VAL A 177 -14.38 18.02 2.71
N ASP A 178 -13.49 18.06 1.73
CA ASP A 178 -12.44 17.06 1.56
C ASP A 178 -11.26 17.28 2.53
N ALA A 179 -10.20 16.47 2.40
CA ALA A 179 -9.01 16.61 3.22
C ALA A 179 -8.18 17.88 2.95
N ALA A 180 -8.35 18.50 1.77
CA ALA A 180 -7.69 19.74 1.39
C ALA A 180 -8.48 21.00 1.81
N GLY A 181 -9.69 20.82 2.37
CA GLY A 181 -10.57 21.92 2.76
C GLY A 181 -11.48 22.40 1.63
N LEU A 182 -11.51 21.71 0.49
CA LEU A 182 -12.37 22.06 -0.64
C LEU A 182 -13.80 21.60 -0.37
N ARG A 183 -14.75 22.51 -0.61
CA ARG A 183 -16.18 22.20 -0.53
C ARG A 183 -16.62 21.46 -1.78
N CYS A 184 -17.40 20.40 -1.60
CA CYS A 184 -17.97 19.58 -2.66
C CYS A 184 -19.40 19.16 -2.31
N SER A 185 -20.22 18.97 -3.32
CA SER A 185 -21.55 18.36 -3.23
C SER A 185 -21.46 16.83 -3.27
N ALA A 186 -22.55 16.13 -2.99
CA ALA A 186 -22.63 14.69 -3.17
C ALA A 186 -22.40 14.27 -4.64
N LEU A 187 -22.90 15.07 -5.60
CA LEU A 187 -22.67 14.85 -7.03
C LEU A 187 -21.19 14.99 -7.40
N ASP A 188 -20.49 15.99 -6.85
CA ASP A 188 -19.04 16.14 -7.08
C ASP A 188 -18.27 14.90 -6.58
N ILE A 189 -18.70 14.31 -5.45
CA ILE A 189 -18.09 13.07 -4.94
C ILE A 189 -18.36 11.89 -5.88
N CYS A 190 -19.56 11.80 -6.47
CA CYS A 190 -19.87 10.82 -7.51
C CYS A 190 -18.98 11.02 -8.74
N ASP A 191 -18.78 12.26 -9.17
CA ASP A 191 -17.96 12.62 -10.32
C ASP A 191 -16.48 12.31 -10.10
N LEU A 192 -15.98 12.45 -8.87
CA LEU A 192 -14.64 12.00 -8.49
C LEU A 192 -14.47 10.48 -8.69
N MET A 193 -15.44 9.67 -8.26
CA MET A 193 -15.38 8.22 -8.42
C MET A 193 -15.61 7.77 -9.88
N SER A 194 -16.50 8.43 -10.61
CA SER A 194 -16.78 8.10 -12.01
C SER A 194 -15.67 8.56 -12.95
N GLY A 195 -15.05 9.70 -12.66
CA GLY A 195 -13.97 10.30 -13.42
C GLY A 195 -12.58 9.72 -13.17
N ASP A 196 -12.41 8.88 -12.16
CA ASP A 196 -11.11 8.25 -11.86
C ASP A 196 -10.66 7.37 -13.05
N GLY A 197 -9.44 7.63 -13.54
CA GLY A 197 -8.87 6.95 -14.70
C GLY A 197 -8.06 5.69 -14.35
N GLU A 198 -7.85 5.41 -13.07
CA GLU A 198 -7.03 4.28 -12.59
C GLU A 198 -7.89 3.18 -11.94
N PHE A 199 -8.98 3.54 -11.29
CA PHE A 199 -9.79 2.61 -10.50
C PHE A 199 -11.26 2.58 -10.93
N ASP A 200 -11.80 1.37 -11.06
CA ASP A 200 -13.20 1.15 -11.44
C ASP A 200 -14.11 0.73 -10.27
N CYS A 201 -13.54 0.53 -9.08
CA CYS A 201 -14.26 0.05 -7.90
C CYS A 201 -13.77 0.73 -6.63
N PHE A 202 -14.71 1.26 -5.85
CA PHE A 202 -14.45 1.97 -4.61
C PHE A 202 -15.27 1.42 -3.45
N VAL A 203 -14.70 1.43 -2.26
CA VAL A 203 -15.41 1.14 -1.01
C VAL A 203 -15.60 2.43 -0.22
N ILE A 204 -16.82 2.67 0.22
CA ILE A 204 -17.21 3.79 1.07
C ILE A 204 -17.37 3.24 2.49
N GLN A 205 -16.64 3.80 3.45
CA GLN A 205 -16.55 3.22 4.78
C GLN A 205 -16.36 4.25 5.90
N GLN A 206 -16.49 3.77 7.13
CA GLN A 206 -16.18 4.50 8.35
C GLN A 206 -14.77 5.09 8.33
N ARG A 207 -14.68 6.37 8.71
CA ARG A 207 -13.43 7.03 9.05
C ARG A 207 -13.05 6.66 10.49
N LEU A 208 -12.01 5.85 10.66
CA LEU A 208 -11.47 5.53 11.97
C LEU A 208 -10.67 6.71 12.54
N ARG A 209 -10.66 6.83 13.87
CA ARG A 209 -9.87 7.80 14.64
C ARG A 209 -8.96 7.06 15.62
N ASN A 210 -7.79 7.62 15.88
CA ASN A 210 -6.90 7.09 16.90
C ASN A 210 -7.49 7.26 18.29
N HIS A 211 -7.04 6.39 19.19
CA HIS A 211 -7.21 6.60 20.62
C HIS A 211 -6.54 7.91 21.07
N PRO A 212 -7.15 8.70 21.98
CA PRO A 212 -6.58 9.98 22.43
C PRO A 212 -5.14 9.91 22.95
N GLU A 213 -4.76 8.81 23.60
CA GLU A 213 -3.37 8.57 24.05
C GLU A 213 -2.37 8.49 22.89
N LEU A 214 -2.75 7.87 21.78
CA LEU A 214 -1.88 7.79 20.59
C LEU A 214 -1.73 9.15 19.92
N ILE A 215 -2.79 9.97 19.94
CA ILE A 215 -2.74 11.35 19.45
C ILE A 215 -1.83 12.19 20.34
N ARG A 216 -1.93 12.04 21.67
CA ARG A 216 -1.06 12.74 22.62
C ARG A 216 0.41 12.36 22.43
N LEU A 217 0.68 11.08 22.16
CA LEU A 217 2.04 10.58 21.94
C LEU A 217 2.67 11.11 20.67
N SER A 218 1.94 11.11 19.55
CA SER A 218 2.49 11.47 18.24
C SER A 218 2.28 12.94 17.85
N GLY A 219 1.37 13.64 18.52
CA GLY A 219 0.85 14.93 18.08
C GLY A 219 -0.02 14.86 16.82
N ASN A 220 -0.36 13.66 16.34
CA ASN A 220 -1.02 13.46 15.05
C ASN A 220 -2.34 12.69 15.18
N SER A 221 -3.39 13.24 14.57
CA SER A 221 -4.76 12.70 14.62
C SER A 221 -5.10 11.69 13.52
N ASN A 222 -4.22 11.53 12.52
CA ASN A 222 -4.37 10.56 11.44
C ASN A 222 -4.16 9.13 11.96
N LEU A 223 -4.85 8.16 11.35
CA LEU A 223 -4.90 6.78 11.83
C LEU A 223 -3.49 6.14 11.87
N GLN A 224 -3.06 5.79 13.08
CA GLN A 224 -1.82 5.07 13.36
C GLN A 224 -2.18 3.61 13.57
N THR A 225 -1.48 2.68 12.90
CA THR A 225 -1.83 1.26 12.95
C THR A 225 -0.71 0.39 13.49
N VAL A 226 -1.08 -0.78 13.99
CA VAL A 226 -0.12 -1.86 14.26
C VAL A 226 -0.12 -2.79 13.05
N ARG A 227 1.06 -3.04 12.50
CA ARG A 227 1.26 -4.11 11.52
C ARG A 227 1.70 -5.37 12.24
N MET A 228 0.92 -6.43 12.07
CA MET A 228 1.27 -7.76 12.57
C MET A 228 1.63 -8.66 11.38
N ILE A 229 2.68 -9.46 11.56
CA ILE A 229 3.07 -10.55 10.66
C ILE A 229 2.87 -11.84 11.46
N SER A 230 1.95 -12.68 11.00
CA SER A 230 1.67 -13.97 11.61
C SER A 230 2.12 -15.12 10.71
N PHE A 231 2.44 -16.24 11.33
CA PHE A 231 2.58 -17.54 10.67
C PHE A 231 1.42 -18.42 11.12
N VAL A 232 0.75 -19.07 10.18
CA VAL A 232 -0.30 -20.05 10.47
C VAL A 232 0.22 -21.41 10.01
N ASP A 233 0.33 -22.35 10.94
CA ASP A 233 0.81 -23.69 10.65
C ASP A 233 -0.27 -24.58 10.02
N MET A 234 0.10 -25.81 9.65
CA MET A 234 -0.81 -26.77 9.03
C MET A 234 -1.87 -27.33 9.99
N ALA A 235 -1.68 -27.18 11.31
CA ALA A 235 -2.66 -27.53 12.33
C ALA A 235 -3.64 -26.38 12.63
N GLY A 236 -3.43 -25.20 12.03
CA GLY A 236 -4.23 -24.00 12.26
C GLY A 236 -3.77 -23.16 13.45
N GLY A 237 -2.62 -23.50 14.07
CA GLY A 237 -1.98 -22.68 15.09
C GLY A 237 -1.45 -21.38 14.47
N ALA A 238 -1.58 -20.26 15.19
CA ALA A 238 -1.17 -18.95 14.72
C ALA A 238 -0.16 -18.30 15.67
N ASP A 239 1.05 -18.03 15.15
CA ASP A 239 2.12 -17.36 15.87
C ASP A 239 2.34 -15.94 15.34
N ILE A 240 2.54 -14.97 16.23
CA ILE A 240 2.92 -13.62 15.85
C ILE A 240 4.44 -13.56 15.72
N LEU A 241 4.94 -13.45 14.50
CA LEU A 241 6.38 -13.33 14.21
C LEU A 241 6.90 -11.90 14.45
N GLN A 242 6.06 -10.91 14.16
CA GLN A 242 6.41 -9.50 14.32
C GLN A 242 5.15 -8.67 14.56
N ALA A 243 5.24 -7.71 15.47
CA ALA A 243 4.27 -6.64 15.62
C ALA A 243 5.01 -5.29 15.66
N GLN A 244 4.59 -4.35 14.84
CA GLN A 244 5.18 -3.02 14.77
C GLN A 244 4.10 -1.96 14.81
N LEU A 245 4.18 -1.07 15.80
CA LEU A 245 3.39 0.16 15.81
C LEU A 245 3.96 1.14 14.78
N LYS A 246 3.11 1.61 13.87
CA LYS A 246 3.45 2.58 12.84
C LYS A 246 2.95 3.94 13.28
N LEU A 247 3.81 4.65 14.01
CA LEU A 247 3.54 6.02 14.43
C LEU A 247 3.71 6.95 13.24
N ILE A 248 2.78 7.90 13.11
CA ILE A 248 2.87 8.98 12.13
C ILE A 248 3.55 10.16 12.82
N THR A 249 4.63 10.65 12.24
CA THR A 249 5.30 11.88 12.71
C THR A 249 5.14 13.03 11.72
N GLY A 250 5.13 14.26 12.23
CA GLY A 250 4.95 15.47 11.42
C GLY A 250 3.59 15.55 10.72
N ASP A 251 3.57 16.11 9.51
CA ASP A 251 2.36 16.39 8.73
C ASP A 251 1.91 15.23 7.84
N ASN A 252 2.46 14.03 8.03
CA ASN A 252 2.10 12.84 7.25
C ASN A 252 0.63 12.46 7.48
N VAL A 253 -0.06 12.09 6.39
CA VAL A 253 -1.48 11.69 6.40
C VAL A 253 -1.66 10.18 6.49
N THR A 254 -0.61 9.41 6.16
CA THR A 254 -0.62 7.95 6.23
C THR A 254 0.57 7.45 7.02
N ASP A 255 0.40 6.32 7.70
CA ASP A 255 1.45 5.67 8.47
C ASP A 255 2.41 4.84 7.60
N ASN A 256 2.30 4.89 6.27
CA ASN A 256 3.14 4.08 5.40
C ASN A 256 4.54 4.67 5.29
N PHE A 257 5.53 3.80 5.56
CA PHE A 257 6.91 4.03 5.19
C PHE A 257 7.09 3.75 3.70
N GLU A 258 6.92 4.75 2.85
CA GLU A 258 7.09 4.65 1.41
C GLU A 258 8.57 4.46 1.09
N TYR A 259 9.02 3.21 1.15
CA TYR A 259 10.41 2.83 0.95
C TYR A 259 11.41 3.53 1.87
N GLY A 260 11.00 3.89 3.09
CA GLY A 260 11.83 4.61 4.07
C GLY A 260 11.91 6.12 3.84
N LEU A 261 11.06 6.69 2.99
CA LEU A 261 11.01 8.12 2.69
C LEU A 261 9.96 8.88 3.52
N THR A 262 8.98 8.16 4.07
CA THR A 262 7.87 8.71 4.85
C THR A 262 7.69 7.88 6.13
N GLY A 263 6.96 8.40 7.11
CA GLY A 263 6.83 7.85 8.46
C GLY A 263 6.71 8.95 9.49
#